data_AF-A0A5C3Q544-F1
#
_entry.id   AF-A0A5C3Q544-F1
#
_cell.length_a   1.000
_cell.length_b   1.000
_cell.length_c   1.000
_cell.angle_alpha   90.00
_cell.angle_beta   90.00
_cell.angle_gamma   90.00
#
_symmetry.space_group_name_H-M   'P 1'
#
loop_
_entity.id
_entity.type
_entity.pdbx_description
1 polymer ?
#
loop_
_entity_poly.entity_id
_entity_poly.type
_entity_poly.pdbx_seq_one_letter_code
_entity_poly.pdbx_strand_id
1 'polypeptide(L)'
;MYATFFMLSHLYMCIYWHVVLQNEEDIQMSKAGRAAIGTYFKYKYLADLDLVQRTAFKWTIIRPRWYNAKAGTGKASIGRTLLKPDISREDAAHALAYLSQREDAAGLAIDIVGGVTPIEEGLDAMIKRGESEFPL
;
A
#
# COMPACT_ATOMS: atom_id res chain seq x y z
N MET A 1 -23.13 -34.72 -6.35
CA MET A 1 -23.47 -34.37 -7.75
C MET A 1 -22.66 -33.15 -8.10
N TYR A 2 -21.73 -33.30 -9.06
CA TYR A 2 -20.79 -32.28 -9.50
C TYR A 2 -21.50 -31.18 -10.29
N ALA A 3 -21.02 -29.94 -10.18
CA ALA A 3 -21.17 -28.92 -11.21
C ALA A 3 -19.87 -28.11 -11.30
N THR A 4 -18.97 -28.58 -12.16
CA THR A 4 -17.83 -27.83 -12.68
C THR A 4 -18.36 -26.85 -13.72
N PHE A 5 -18.09 -25.55 -13.59
CA PHE A 5 -18.26 -24.59 -14.67
C PHE A 5 -16.95 -23.83 -14.89
N PHE A 6 -16.37 -24.05 -16.05
CA PHE A 6 -15.18 -23.37 -16.57
C PHE A 6 -15.65 -22.54 -17.77
N MET A 7 -15.06 -21.34 -17.91
CA MET A 7 -14.62 -20.74 -19.19
C MET A 7 -15.09 -19.29 -19.48
N LEU A 8 -14.09 -18.40 -19.43
CA LEU A 8 -13.81 -17.20 -20.24
C LEU A 8 -14.88 -16.10 -20.45
N SER A 9 -14.66 -14.98 -19.76
CA SER A 9 -14.46 -13.63 -20.35
C SER A 9 -14.17 -12.65 -19.20
N HIS A 10 -13.39 -11.59 -19.45
CA HIS A 10 -12.87 -10.54 -18.52
C HIS A 10 -11.39 -10.60 -18.10
N LEU A 11 -10.55 -11.42 -18.74
CA LEU A 11 -9.11 -11.42 -18.48
C LEU A 11 -8.34 -10.16 -18.99
N TYR A 12 -9.02 -9.08 -19.35
CA TYR A 12 -8.40 -7.84 -19.83
C TYR A 12 -8.69 -6.59 -19.00
N MET A 13 -9.46 -6.67 -17.90
CA MET A 13 -9.98 -5.46 -17.24
C MET A 13 -9.61 -5.30 -15.75
N CYS A 14 -8.70 -6.13 -15.20
CA CYS A 14 -8.45 -6.17 -13.75
C CYS A 14 -7.01 -5.82 -13.31
N ILE A 15 -6.16 -5.30 -14.20
CA ILE A 15 -4.71 -5.25 -13.94
C ILE A 15 -4.19 -3.82 -13.66
N TYR A 16 -5.01 -2.76 -13.65
CA TYR A 16 -4.50 -1.37 -13.57
C TYR A 16 -4.81 -0.53 -12.30
N TRP A 17 -5.58 -0.98 -11.30
CA TRP A 17 -6.48 -0.02 -10.63
C TRP A 17 -6.41 0.26 -9.12
N HIS A 18 -5.42 -0.19 -8.34
CA HIS A 18 -5.48 -0.03 -6.86
C HIS A 18 -4.31 0.72 -6.21
N VAL A 19 -3.44 1.34 -7.02
CA VAL A 19 -2.46 2.34 -6.58
C VAL A 19 -2.74 3.58 -7.40
N VAL A 20 -2.95 4.72 -6.75
CA VAL A 20 -3.19 5.99 -7.45
C VAL A 20 -1.86 6.49 -8.01
N LEU A 21 -1.56 6.11 -9.26
CA LEU A 21 -0.38 6.57 -9.99
C LEU A 21 -0.62 8.00 -10.46
N GLN A 22 0.26 8.92 -10.08
CA GLN A 22 0.00 10.36 -10.27
C GLN A 22 0.47 10.87 -11.63
N ASN A 23 1.45 10.20 -12.25
CA ASN A 23 2.09 10.65 -13.49
C ASN A 23 2.56 9.47 -14.37
N GLU A 24 3.08 9.78 -15.56
CA GLU A 24 3.56 8.77 -16.51
C GLU A 24 4.78 8.00 -15.98
N GLU A 25 5.66 8.67 -15.20
CA GLU A 25 6.83 8.03 -14.59
C GLU A 25 6.41 6.93 -13.62
N ASP A 26 5.39 7.19 -12.81
CA ASP A 26 4.77 6.23 -11.90
C ASP A 26 4.23 5.01 -12.66
N ILE A 27 3.59 5.23 -13.82
CA ILE A 27 3.09 4.16 -14.69
C ILE A 27 4.25 3.29 -15.19
N GLN A 28 5.30 3.90 -15.71
CA GLN A 28 6.45 3.17 -16.24
C GLN A 28 7.18 2.38 -15.14
N MET A 29 7.37 2.99 -13.97
CA MET A 29 7.93 2.33 -12.79
C MET A 29 7.08 1.16 -12.32
N SER A 30 5.75 1.30 -12.33
CA SER A 30 4.83 0.22 -11.98
C SER A 30 4.91 -0.96 -12.95
N LYS A 31 4.98 -0.68 -14.26
CA LYS A 31 5.19 -1.70 -15.30
C LYS A 31 6.52 -2.43 -15.11
N ALA A 32 7.61 -1.68 -14.92
CA ALA A 32 8.94 -2.25 -14.72
C ALA A 32 9.01 -3.14 -13.46
N GLY A 33 8.46 -2.67 -12.34
CA GLY A 33 8.41 -3.46 -11.11
C GLY A 33 7.63 -4.77 -11.28
N ARG A 34 6.49 -4.74 -11.98
CA ARG A 34 5.69 -5.94 -12.24
C ARG A 34 6.37 -6.91 -13.21
N ALA A 35 7.12 -6.41 -14.19
CA ALA A 35 7.92 -7.26 -15.06
C ALA A 35 9.02 -8.00 -14.26
N ALA A 36 9.64 -7.34 -13.28
CA ALA A 36 10.70 -7.92 -12.46
C ALA A 36 10.19 -8.90 -11.40
N ILE A 37 9.12 -8.56 -10.67
CA ILE A 37 8.65 -9.32 -9.49
C ILE A 37 7.11 -9.50 -9.47
N GLY A 38 6.49 -9.68 -10.64
CA GLY A 38 5.03 -9.75 -10.77
C GLY A 38 4.35 -10.81 -9.90
N THR A 39 4.98 -11.96 -9.70
CA THR A 39 4.47 -13.02 -8.81
C THR A 39 4.39 -12.55 -7.35
N TYR A 40 5.37 -11.79 -6.88
CA TYR A 40 5.36 -11.21 -5.54
C TYR A 40 4.19 -10.23 -5.37
N PHE A 41 4.01 -9.31 -6.32
CA PHE A 41 2.89 -8.37 -6.26
C PHE A 41 1.53 -9.06 -6.32
N LYS A 42 1.38 -10.10 -7.14
CA LYS A 42 0.15 -10.90 -7.20
C LYS A 42 -0.20 -11.47 -5.83
N TYR A 43 0.73 -12.17 -5.19
CA TYR A 43 0.43 -12.83 -3.91
C TYR A 43 0.33 -11.86 -2.74
N LYS A 44 1.07 -10.74 -2.76
CA LYS A 44 0.87 -9.65 -1.78
C LYS A 44 -0.52 -9.04 -1.91
N TYR A 45 -0.97 -8.75 -3.13
CA TYR A 45 -2.32 -8.24 -3.37
C TYR A 45 -3.41 -9.21 -2.93
N LEU A 46 -3.26 -10.51 -3.22
CA LEU A 46 -4.21 -11.53 -2.77
C LEU A 46 -4.25 -11.65 -1.24
N ALA A 47 -3.10 -11.51 -0.57
CA ALA A 47 -3.05 -11.48 0.89
C ALA A 47 -3.75 -10.24 1.47
N ASP A 48 -3.56 -9.08 0.84
CA ASP A 48 -4.24 -7.85 1.25
C ASP A 48 -5.76 -7.97 1.05
N LEU A 49 -6.23 -8.52 -0.08
CA LEU A 49 -7.66 -8.81 -0.34
C LEU A 49 -8.29 -9.75 0.70
N ASP A 50 -7.57 -10.79 1.10
CA ASP A 50 -8.03 -11.71 2.14
C ASP A 50 -8.08 -11.02 3.51
N LEU A 51 -7.04 -10.24 3.86
CA LEU A 51 -6.93 -9.53 5.13
C LEU A 51 -8.08 -8.55 5.33
N VAL A 52 -8.43 -7.77 4.32
CA VAL A 52 -9.46 -6.72 4.45
C VAL A 52 -10.86 -7.27 4.70
N GLN A 53 -11.12 -8.52 4.32
CA GLN A 53 -12.40 -9.20 4.57
C GLN A 53 -12.52 -9.75 6.01
N ARG A 54 -11.42 -9.78 6.76
CA ARG A 54 -11.40 -10.35 8.12
C ARG A 54 -11.97 -9.34 9.11
N THR A 55 -12.94 -9.80 9.89
CA THR A 55 -13.62 -8.99 10.93
C THR A 55 -13.26 -9.41 12.35
N ALA A 56 -12.51 -10.50 12.52
CA ALA A 56 -12.13 -11.03 13.83
C ALA A 56 -11.11 -10.15 14.58
N PHE A 57 -10.43 -9.24 13.87
CA PHE A 57 -9.44 -8.32 14.44
C PHE A 57 -9.37 -7.05 13.60
N LYS A 58 -8.93 -5.96 14.24
CA LYS A 58 -8.63 -4.70 13.56
C LYS A 58 -7.33 -4.84 12.77
N TRP A 59 -7.32 -4.32 11.56
CA TRP A 59 -6.12 -4.31 10.71
C TRP A 59 -5.82 -2.90 10.25
N THR A 60 -4.54 -2.61 10.02
CA THR A 60 -4.04 -1.41 9.32
C THR A 60 -2.95 -1.89 8.38
N ILE A 61 -2.99 -1.47 7.12
CA ILE A 61 -2.00 -1.86 6.11
C ILE A 61 -1.17 -0.64 5.79
N ILE A 62 0.15 -0.73 5.93
CA ILE A 62 1.04 0.22 5.26
C ILE A 62 1.52 -0.38 3.95
N ARG A 63 1.61 0.45 2.92
CA ARG A 63 2.09 0.04 1.59
C ARG A 63 3.33 0.84 1.16
N PRO A 64 4.49 0.59 1.80
CA PRO A 64 5.75 1.04 1.28
C PRO A 64 6.00 0.49 -0.11
N ARG A 65 6.74 1.26 -0.90
CA ARG A 65 7.20 0.81 -2.20
C ARG A 65 8.56 0.12 -2.08
N TRP A 66 9.61 0.74 -2.61
CA TRP A 66 10.96 0.23 -2.45
C TRP A 66 11.59 0.80 -1.18
N TYR A 67 12.50 0.01 -0.61
CA TYR A 67 13.27 0.39 0.55
C TYR A 67 14.69 0.79 0.15
N ASN A 68 15.23 1.76 0.86
CA ASN A 68 16.66 2.06 0.84
C ASN A 68 17.33 1.62 2.15
N ALA A 69 18.66 1.65 2.17
CA ALA A 69 19.50 1.29 3.33
C ALA A 69 20.06 2.52 4.07
N LYS A 70 19.53 3.72 3.81
CA LYS A 70 19.94 4.94 4.52
C LYS A 70 19.31 4.96 5.91
N ALA A 71 19.89 5.73 6.81
CA ALA A 71 19.31 6.02 8.11
C ALA A 71 17.95 6.71 7.98
N GLY A 72 17.12 6.56 9.00
CA GLY A 72 15.82 7.19 9.12
C GLY A 72 15.93 8.71 9.18
N THR A 73 14.97 9.38 8.56
CA THR A 73 14.86 10.85 8.55
C THR A 73 13.76 11.37 9.46
N GLY A 74 12.89 10.47 9.95
CA GLY A 74 11.67 10.81 10.67
C GLY A 74 10.59 11.43 9.77
N LYS A 75 10.78 11.37 8.43
CA LYS A 75 9.94 12.06 7.45
C LYS A 75 9.52 11.13 6.31
N ALA A 76 8.31 11.36 5.80
CA ALA A 76 7.71 10.60 4.73
C ALA A 76 6.76 11.47 3.89
N SER A 77 6.27 10.89 2.79
CA SER A 77 5.06 11.34 2.12
C SER A 77 4.02 10.22 2.33
N ILE A 78 2.80 10.57 2.72
CA ILE A 78 1.77 9.62 3.19
C ILE A 78 0.43 9.88 2.48
N GLY A 79 -0.29 8.82 2.11
CA GLY A 79 -1.56 8.87 1.38
C GLY A 79 -1.36 8.88 -0.15
N ARG A 80 -2.12 9.71 -0.87
CA ARG A 80 -1.91 9.95 -2.31
C ARG A 80 -0.52 10.54 -2.58
N THR A 81 0.42 9.66 -2.92
CA THR A 81 1.84 9.97 -3.08
C THR A 81 2.37 9.49 -4.42
N LEU A 82 3.54 10.00 -4.80
CA LEU A 82 4.34 9.45 -5.89
C LEU A 82 4.95 8.12 -5.48
N LEU A 83 5.50 7.38 -6.44
CA LEU A 83 6.14 6.09 -6.17
C LEU A 83 7.59 6.21 -5.65
N LYS A 84 8.10 7.43 -5.59
CA LYS A 84 9.43 7.82 -5.14
C LYS A 84 9.33 9.06 -4.25
N PRO A 85 10.37 9.35 -3.44
CA PRO A 85 11.58 8.54 -3.22
C PRO A 85 11.35 7.30 -2.35
N ASP A 86 12.30 6.36 -2.38
CA ASP A 86 12.24 5.15 -1.54
C ASP A 86 12.30 5.51 -0.06
N ILE A 87 11.55 4.81 0.78
CA ILE A 87 11.59 5.01 2.23
C ILE A 87 12.72 4.19 2.87
N SER A 88 13.33 4.69 3.95
CA SER A 88 14.28 3.89 4.73
C SER A 88 13.55 2.79 5.52
N ARG A 89 14.25 1.71 5.87
CA ARG A 89 13.66 0.68 6.74
C ARG A 89 13.37 1.21 8.15
N GLU A 90 14.18 2.14 8.63
CA GLU A 90 14.00 2.79 9.93
C GLU A 90 12.72 3.64 9.95
N ASP A 91 12.47 4.45 8.92
CA ASP A 91 11.26 5.26 8.83
C ASP A 91 10.00 4.40 8.66
N ALA A 92 10.08 3.31 7.90
CA ALA A 92 8.97 2.35 7.80
C ALA A 92 8.69 1.65 9.13
N ALA A 93 9.73 1.28 9.89
CA ALA A 93 9.58 0.71 11.22
C ALA A 93 9.01 1.74 12.22
N HIS A 94 9.42 3.01 12.12
CA HIS A 94 8.87 4.10 12.91
C HIS A 94 7.36 4.26 12.63
N ALA A 95 6.95 4.29 11.36
CA ALA A 95 5.54 4.36 11.00
C ALA A 95 4.72 3.18 11.58
N LEU A 96 5.25 1.95 11.50
CA LEU A 96 4.62 0.77 12.10
C LEU A 96 4.50 0.88 13.63
N ALA A 97 5.56 1.31 14.30
CA ALA A 97 5.58 1.47 15.74
C ALA A 97 4.52 2.49 16.20
N TYR A 98 4.44 3.62 15.49
CA TYR A 98 3.43 4.65 15.75
C TYR A 98 2.00 4.12 15.53
N LEU A 99 1.74 3.44 14.39
CA LEU A 99 0.42 2.88 14.08
C LEU A 99 0.00 1.73 15.01
N SER A 100 0.94 1.01 15.62
CA SER A 100 0.63 -0.08 16.55
C SER A 100 -0.20 0.35 17.77
N GLN A 101 -0.15 1.65 18.09
CA GLN A 101 -0.89 2.25 19.21
C GLN A 101 -2.14 3.01 18.76
N ARG A 102 -2.53 2.89 17.48
CA ARG A 102 -3.58 3.70 16.84
C ARG A 102 -4.75 2.86 16.38
N GLU A 103 -5.65 2.55 17.30
CA GLU A 103 -6.88 1.82 16.98
C GLU A 103 -7.81 2.58 16.02
N ASP A 104 -7.70 3.90 15.98
CA ASP A 104 -8.40 4.81 15.05
C ASP A 104 -7.87 4.72 13.61
N ALA A 105 -6.72 4.06 13.38
CA ALA A 105 -6.21 3.73 12.05
C ALA A 105 -6.76 2.40 11.49
N ALA A 106 -7.65 1.73 12.23
CA ALA A 106 -8.21 0.46 11.81
C ALA A 106 -9.04 0.59 10.52
N GLY A 107 -8.87 -0.37 9.61
CA GLY A 107 -9.54 -0.37 8.32
C GLY A 107 -8.87 0.50 7.25
N LEU A 108 -7.71 1.11 7.54
CA LEU A 108 -6.99 1.95 6.58
C LEU A 108 -5.86 1.19 5.90
N ALA A 109 -5.81 1.28 4.57
CA ALA A 109 -4.60 1.03 3.80
C ALA A 109 -3.94 2.37 3.46
N ILE A 110 -2.68 2.52 3.86
CA ILE A 110 -1.94 3.77 3.84
C ILE A 110 -0.71 3.62 2.95
N ASP A 111 -0.69 4.35 1.84
CA ASP A 111 0.51 4.49 1.01
C ASP A 111 1.54 5.37 1.72
N ILE A 112 2.81 4.95 1.66
CA ILE A 112 3.91 5.68 2.29
C ILE A 112 5.21 5.54 1.48
N VAL A 113 5.86 6.67 1.23
CA VAL A 113 7.16 6.76 0.56
C VAL A 113 8.06 7.75 1.29
N GLY A 114 9.35 7.84 0.91
CA GLY A 114 10.23 8.86 1.47
C GLY A 114 9.70 10.27 1.15
N GLY A 115 9.95 11.24 2.03
CA GLY A 115 9.41 12.58 1.84
C GLY A 115 9.91 13.58 2.87
N VAL A 116 9.14 14.65 3.07
CA VAL A 116 9.56 15.81 3.89
C VAL A 116 8.65 16.08 5.08
N THR A 117 7.48 15.43 5.14
CA THR A 117 6.50 15.60 6.22
C THR A 117 6.88 14.70 7.39
N PRO A 118 6.88 15.19 8.65
CA PRO A 118 7.04 14.34 9.82
C PRO A 118 6.07 13.15 9.78
N ILE A 119 6.57 11.94 10.06
CA ILE A 119 5.78 10.70 9.89
C ILE A 119 4.49 10.73 10.71
N GLU A 120 4.59 11.11 11.99
CA GLU A 120 3.43 11.16 12.90
C GLU A 120 2.37 12.14 12.40
N GLU A 121 2.78 13.36 12.00
CA GLU A 121 1.87 14.39 11.45
C GLU A 121 1.15 13.90 10.19
N GLY A 122 1.88 13.27 9.27
CA GLY A 122 1.29 12.73 8.04
C GLY A 122 0.32 11.58 8.31
N LEU A 123 0.63 10.71 9.27
CA LEU A 123 -0.25 9.61 9.68
C LEU A 123 -1.50 10.15 10.40
N ASP A 124 -1.37 11.14 11.26
CA ASP A 124 -2.50 11.81 11.91
C ASP A 124 -3.46 12.43 10.89
N ALA A 125 -2.91 13.16 9.92
CA ALA A 125 -3.71 13.74 8.85
C ALA A 125 -4.41 12.67 8.00
N MET A 126 -3.74 11.56 7.73
CA MET A 126 -4.30 10.42 7.01
C MET A 126 -5.45 9.77 7.78
N ILE A 127 -5.25 9.47 9.07
CA ILE A 127 -6.25 8.85 9.94
C ILE A 127 -7.47 9.75 10.07
N LYS A 128 -7.27 11.06 10.26
CA LYS A 128 -8.35 12.04 10.32
C LYS A 128 -9.15 12.12 9.01
N ARG A 129 -8.52 11.92 7.86
CA ARG A 129 -9.21 11.86 6.56
C ARG A 129 -10.10 10.61 6.47
N GLY A 130 -9.67 9.48 7.02
CA GLY A 130 -10.45 8.24 7.08
C GLY A 130 -10.67 7.54 5.73
N GLU A 131 -10.02 8.02 4.67
CA GLU A 131 -10.13 7.45 3.32
C GLU A 131 -9.00 6.44 3.10
N SER A 132 -9.33 5.17 2.88
CA SER A 132 -8.34 4.15 2.51
C SER A 132 -7.86 4.33 1.07
N GLU A 133 -6.54 4.24 0.84
CA GLU A 133 -5.95 4.29 -0.51
C GLU A 133 -6.07 2.95 -1.27
N PHE A 134 -6.69 1.96 -0.63
CA PHE A 134 -7.10 0.70 -1.22
C PHE A 134 -8.63 0.66 -1.27
N PRO A 135 -9.24 0.47 -2.45
CA PRO A 135 -10.69 0.26 -2.51
C PRO A 135 -11.00 -1.08 -1.84
N LEU A 136 -11.72 -0.97 -0.72
CA LEU A 136 -12.27 -2.09 0.03
C LEU A 136 -13.54 -2.60 -0.63
#